data_AF-A0A453PXS7-F1
#
_entry.id   AF-A0A453PXS7-F1
#
_cell.length_a   1.000
_cell.length_b   1.000
_cell.length_c   1.000
_cell.angle_alpha   90.00
_cell.angle_beta   90.00
_cell.angle_gamma   90.00
#
_symmetry.space_group_name_H-M   'P 1'
#
loop_
_entity.id
_entity.type
_entity.pdbx_description
1 polymer ?
#
loop_
_entity_poly.entity_id
_entity_poly.type
_entity_poly.pdbx_seq_one_letter_code
_entity_poly.pdbx_strand_id
1 'polypeptide(L)'
;MIVLFTSLQDLSSKILQNAVKAFSPLRLRLGGSLQDLVVYGTGDTGAPCSPFTKNTSAMFGFTQGCLPMHRWDELNAFFQKSGAQIVFGLNALNGRVPMPDGSMGGPWDYTNAASFIHYTVSK
;
A
#
# COMPACT_ATOMS: atom_id res chain seq x y z
N MET A 1 -12.15 7.81 3.39
CA MET A 1 -11.07 6.93 2.90
C MET A 1 -9.91 7.06 3.88
N ILE A 2 -9.62 6.03 4.68
CA ILE A 2 -8.48 6.07 5.62
C ILE A 2 -7.24 5.67 4.83
N VAL A 3 -6.31 6.60 4.65
CA VAL A 3 -5.05 6.37 3.92
C VAL A 3 -4.05 5.75 4.89
N LEU A 4 -4.07 4.43 5.05
CA LEU A 4 -3.25 3.70 6.03
C LEU A 4 -1.79 3.48 5.59
N PHE A 5 -1.46 3.76 4.33
CA PHE A 5 -0.12 3.54 3.77
C PHE A 5 0.89 4.66 4.01
N THR A 6 0.46 5.80 4.54
CA THR A 6 1.41 6.87 4.86
C THR A 6 2.12 6.52 6.16
N SER A 7 3.43 6.81 6.22
CA SER A 7 4.24 6.72 7.44
C SER A 7 3.75 7.62 8.58
N LEU A 8 2.76 8.48 8.30
CA LEU A 8 2.22 9.46 9.24
C LEU A 8 1.18 8.88 10.20
N GLN A 9 0.58 7.72 9.89
CA GLN A 9 -0.48 7.18 10.75
C GLN A 9 0.10 6.44 11.95
N ASP A 10 -0.12 7.00 13.15
CA ASP A 10 0.18 6.30 14.40
C ASP A 10 -0.82 5.15 14.65
N LEU A 11 -0.34 3.91 14.45
CA LEU A 11 -1.11 2.68 14.67
C LEU A 11 -1.14 2.26 16.14
N SER A 12 -0.31 2.86 17.00
CA SER A 12 -0.30 2.62 18.44
C SER A 12 -1.42 3.36 19.17
N SER A 13 -2.05 4.36 18.52
CA SER A 13 -3.13 5.16 19.06
C SER A 13 -4.31 4.34 19.59
N LYS A 14 -4.58 4.45 20.89
CA LYS A 14 -5.74 3.83 21.55
C LYS A 14 -7.07 4.36 20.99
N ILE A 15 -7.12 5.64 20.61
CA ILE A 15 -8.33 6.27 20.06
C ILE A 15 -8.68 5.60 18.72
N LEU A 16 -7.69 5.44 17.83
CA LEU A 16 -7.90 4.79 16.53
C LEU A 16 -8.30 3.31 16.70
N GLN A 17 -7.61 2.59 17.58
CA GLN A 17 -7.94 1.18 17.86
C GLN A 17 -9.37 1.03 18.40
N ASN A 18 -9.77 1.88 19.34
CA ASN A 18 -11.13 1.85 19.91
C ASN A 18 -12.19 2.23 18.88
N ALA A 19 -11.91 3.22 18.03
CA ALA A 19 -12.81 3.59 16.94
C ALA A 19 -13.04 2.42 15.99
N VAL A 20 -11.98 1.76 15.51
CA VAL A 20 -12.11 0.59 14.63
C VAL A 20 -12.88 -0.55 15.31
N LYS A 21 -12.60 -0.83 16.60
CA LYS A 21 -13.32 -1.85 17.38
C LYS A 21 -14.81 -1.55 17.52
N ALA A 22 -15.18 -0.28 17.73
CA ALA A 22 -16.57 0.13 17.90
C ALA A 22 -17.44 -0.12 16.65
N PHE A 23 -16.82 -0.20 15.47
CA PHE A 23 -17.50 -0.51 14.21
C PHE A 23 -17.39 -1.99 13.79
N SER A 24 -17.03 -2.89 14.72
CA SER A 24 -16.87 -4.31 14.40
C SER A 24 -18.21 -4.98 14.01
N PRO A 25 -18.25 -5.79 12.92
CA PRO A 25 -17.14 -6.06 12.00
C PRO A 25 -16.93 -4.89 11.02
N LEU A 26 -15.73 -4.28 11.05
CA LEU A 26 -15.35 -3.22 10.11
C LEU A 26 -14.47 -3.79 9.01
N ARG A 27 -14.82 -3.52 7.74
CA ARG A 27 -13.95 -3.80 6.60
C ARG A 27 -13.18 -2.54 6.19
N LEU A 28 -11.85 -2.57 6.31
CA LEU A 28 -10.97 -1.49 5.90
C LEU A 28 -10.42 -1.78 4.50
N ARG A 29 -10.70 -0.89 3.55
CA ARG A 29 -10.08 -0.91 2.22
C ARG A 29 -8.86 0.00 2.20
N LEU A 30 -7.69 -0.59 2.01
CA LEU A 30 -6.44 0.14 1.80
C LEU A 30 -6.17 0.26 0.30
N GLY A 31 -6.09 1.49 -0.20
CA GLY A 31 -5.90 1.79 -1.61
C GLY A 31 -6.00 3.29 -1.88
N GLY A 32 -6.63 3.65 -3.00
CA GLY A 32 -6.70 5.03 -3.49
C GLY A 32 -5.67 5.27 -4.60
N SER A 33 -5.50 6.50 -5.07
CA SER A 33 -4.64 6.78 -6.25
C SER A 33 -3.19 6.34 -6.07
N LEU A 34 -2.64 6.45 -4.86
CA LEU A 34 -1.26 6.04 -4.57
C LEU A 34 -1.02 4.52 -4.61
N GLN A 35 -2.10 3.72 -4.64
CA GLN A 35 -2.02 2.27 -4.77
C GLN A 35 -1.29 1.85 -6.05
N ASP A 36 -1.45 2.61 -7.13
CA ASP A 36 -0.82 2.32 -8.42
C ASP A 36 0.57 2.96 -8.57
N LEU A 37 1.07 3.60 -7.51
CA LEU A 37 2.41 4.18 -7.42
C LEU A 37 3.25 3.52 -6.31
N VAL A 38 2.75 2.47 -5.66
CA VAL A 38 3.46 1.78 -4.58
C VAL A 38 4.27 0.60 -5.10
N VAL A 39 5.50 0.48 -4.61
CA VAL A 39 6.31 -0.73 -4.72
C VAL A 39 6.42 -1.38 -3.35
N TYR A 40 6.34 -2.70 -3.28
CA TYR A 40 6.47 -3.44 -2.03
C TYR A 40 7.94 -3.76 -1.77
N GLY A 41 8.47 -3.32 -0.62
CA GLY A 41 9.87 -3.44 -0.25
C GLY A 41 10.31 -4.84 0.19
N THR A 42 9.94 -5.89 -0.54
CA THR A 42 10.27 -7.30 -0.25
C THR A 42 11.75 -7.66 -0.50
N GLY A 43 12.53 -6.73 -1.05
CA GLY A 43 13.97 -6.89 -1.30
C GLY A 43 14.33 -7.27 -2.74
N ASP A 44 13.33 -7.62 -3.57
CA ASP A 44 13.55 -8.09 -4.94
C ASP A 44 13.96 -6.99 -5.93
N THR A 45 13.82 -5.72 -5.52
CA THR A 45 13.98 -4.57 -6.41
C THR A 45 15.38 -3.96 -6.40
N GLY A 46 16.23 -4.30 -5.43
CA GLY A 46 17.59 -3.76 -5.27
C GLY A 46 17.68 -2.24 -4.98
N ALA A 47 16.57 -1.51 -5.04
CA ALA A 47 16.50 -0.07 -4.87
C ALA A 47 16.18 0.34 -3.42
N PRO A 48 16.62 1.53 -2.96
CA PRO A 48 16.21 2.07 -1.66
C PRO A 48 14.69 2.21 -1.55
N CYS A 49 14.11 1.78 -0.43
CA CYS A 49 12.67 1.89 -0.18
C CYS A 49 12.32 3.32 0.28
N SER A 50 12.13 4.22 -0.69
CA SER A 50 11.80 5.63 -0.43
C SER A 50 10.31 5.88 -0.29
N PRO A 51 9.87 6.76 0.63
CA PRO A 51 8.46 7.11 0.76
C PRO A 51 7.97 7.94 -0.44
N PHE A 52 6.66 8.03 -0.60
CA PHE A 52 6.04 8.98 -1.52
C PHE A 52 6.47 10.42 -1.19
N THR A 53 6.86 11.18 -2.20
CA THR A 53 7.08 12.62 -2.07
C THR A 53 6.21 13.37 -3.07
N LYS A 54 5.82 14.60 -2.71
CA LYS A 54 4.98 15.43 -3.58
C LYS A 54 5.78 15.83 -4.82
N ASN A 55 5.23 15.54 -5.99
CA ASN A 55 5.77 15.96 -7.27
C ASN A 55 4.60 16.31 -8.19
N THR A 56 4.33 17.60 -8.37
CA THR A 56 3.15 18.09 -9.09
C THR A 56 3.18 17.80 -10.59
N SER A 57 4.34 17.43 -11.13
CA SER A 57 4.50 17.03 -12.53
C SER A 57 4.32 15.52 -12.73
N ALA A 58 4.27 14.73 -11.66
CA ALA A 58 4.09 13.28 -11.72
C ALA A 58 2.61 12.87 -11.68
N MET A 59 2.33 11.62 -12.09
CA MET A 59 1.00 11.03 -11.99
C MET A 59 0.47 11.14 -10.54
N PHE A 60 -0.78 11.55 -10.39
CA PHE A 60 -1.44 11.81 -9.10
C PHE A 60 -0.76 12.85 -8.19
N GLY A 61 0.26 13.58 -8.68
CA GLY A 61 0.97 14.59 -7.91
C GLY A 61 2.01 14.05 -6.92
N PHE A 62 2.42 12.79 -7.06
CA PHE A 62 3.41 12.15 -6.19
C PHE A 62 4.42 11.32 -6.99
N THR A 63 5.62 11.15 -6.43
CA THR A 63 6.57 10.16 -6.93
C THR A 63 6.04 8.74 -6.71
N GLN A 64 6.66 7.76 -7.36
CA GLN A 64 6.58 6.39 -6.87
C GLN A 64 7.03 6.35 -5.40
N GLY A 65 6.36 5.54 -4.59
CA GLY A 65 6.70 5.32 -3.19
C GLY A 65 6.88 3.83 -2.92
N CYS A 66 7.50 3.52 -1.80
CA CYS A 66 7.73 2.16 -1.35
C CYS A 66 7.02 1.91 -0.01
N LEU A 67 6.33 0.77 0.10
CA LEU A 67 5.82 0.24 1.36
C LEU A 67 6.90 -0.65 1.98
N PRO A 68 7.59 -0.20 3.05
CA PRO A 68 8.58 -1.04 3.70
C PRO A 68 7.88 -2.15 4.50
N MET A 69 8.47 -3.35 4.52
CA MET A 69 7.82 -4.53 5.11
C MET A 69 7.57 -4.42 6.61
N HIS A 70 8.43 -3.72 7.37
CA HIS A 70 8.14 -3.46 8.80
C HIS A 70 6.84 -2.67 8.99
N ARG A 71 6.53 -1.74 8.08
CA ARG A 71 5.28 -0.98 8.14
C ARG A 71 4.07 -1.85 7.82
N TRP A 72 4.23 -2.81 6.91
CA TRP A 72 3.21 -3.81 6.64
C TRP A 72 2.95 -4.70 7.86
N ASP A 73 3.99 -5.07 8.60
CA ASP A 73 3.86 -5.84 9.84
C ASP A 73 3.11 -5.07 10.93
N GLU A 74 3.40 -3.78 11.12
CA GLU A 74 2.67 -2.92 12.05
C GLU A 74 1.17 -2.82 11.69
N LEU A 75 0.86 -2.71 10.39
CA LEU A 75 -0.52 -2.68 9.89
C LEU A 75 -1.24 -3.99 10.22
N ASN A 76 -0.64 -5.14 9.92
CA ASN A 76 -1.22 -6.45 10.24
C ASN A 76 -1.44 -6.63 11.74
N ALA A 77 -0.47 -6.27 12.58
CA ALA A 77 -0.62 -6.30 14.04
C ALA A 77 -1.79 -5.42 14.51
N PHE A 78 -1.95 -4.23 13.93
CA PHE A 78 -3.09 -3.35 14.23
C PHE A 78 -4.42 -3.98 13.81
N PHE A 79 -4.50 -4.60 12.63
CA PHE A 79 -5.72 -5.26 12.14
C PHE A 79 -6.13 -6.43 13.03
N GLN A 80 -5.19 -7.30 13.40
CA GLN A 80 -5.42 -8.40 14.34
C GLN A 80 -5.92 -7.88 15.69
N LYS A 81 -5.26 -6.87 16.25
CA LYS A 81 -5.63 -6.28 17.55
C LYS A 81 -7.01 -5.60 17.54
N SER A 82 -7.40 -5.04 16.40
CA SER A 82 -8.68 -4.32 16.25
C SER A 82 -9.83 -5.20 15.78
N GLY A 83 -9.55 -6.39 15.22
CA GLY A 83 -10.57 -7.27 14.64
C GLY A 83 -11.08 -6.80 13.27
N ALA A 84 -10.36 -5.89 12.61
CA ALA A 84 -10.75 -5.38 11.31
C ALA A 84 -10.53 -6.42 10.20
N GLN A 85 -11.47 -6.51 9.27
CA GLN A 85 -11.30 -7.25 8.02
C GLN A 85 -10.65 -6.36 6.96
N ILE A 86 -9.71 -6.90 6.19
CA ILE A 86 -8.87 -6.07 5.33
C ILE A 86 -9.08 -6.42 3.85
N VAL A 87 -9.20 -5.37 3.04
CA VAL A 87 -9.09 -5.46 1.58
C VAL A 87 -7.97 -4.55 1.13
N PHE A 88 -6.94 -5.14 0.54
CA PHE A 88 -5.77 -4.43 0.05
C PHE A 88 -5.80 -4.41 -1.47
N GLY A 89 -5.66 -3.23 -2.08
CA GLY A 89 -5.53 -3.14 -3.53
C GLY A 89 -4.06 -3.21 -3.97
N LEU A 90 -3.79 -3.96 -5.03
CA LEU A 90 -2.45 -4.12 -5.60
C LEU A 90 -2.12 -3.02 -6.63
N ASN A 91 -0.84 -2.74 -6.83
CA ASN A 91 -0.38 -1.82 -7.88
C ASN A 91 -0.63 -2.44 -9.28
N ALA A 92 -1.62 -1.90 -10.00
CA ALA A 92 -1.98 -2.38 -11.33
C ALA A 92 -1.11 -1.79 -12.46
N LEU A 93 -0.33 -0.75 -12.16
CA LEU A 93 0.53 -0.05 -13.10
C LEU A 93 1.98 -0.52 -13.09
N ASN A 94 2.36 -1.44 -12.20
CA ASN A 94 3.73 -1.99 -12.18
C ASN A 94 4.09 -2.64 -13.52
N GLY A 95 5.20 -2.19 -14.13
CA GLY A 95 5.66 -2.64 -15.45
C GLY A 95 4.84 -2.13 -16.64
N ARG A 96 3.73 -1.40 -16.42
CA ARG A 96 2.97 -0.79 -17.51
C ARG A 96 3.73 0.40 -18.11
N VAL A 97 3.47 0.66 -19.39
CA VAL A 97 4.11 1.76 -20.13
C VAL A 97 3.08 2.80 -20.57
N PRO A 98 3.40 4.11 -20.50
CA PRO A 98 2.52 5.15 -21.04
C PRO A 98 2.35 5.00 -22.56
N MET A 99 1.12 5.16 -23.02
CA MET A 99 0.75 5.10 -24.44
C MET A 99 0.49 6.52 -24.98
N PRO A 100 0.57 6.74 -26.31
CA PRO A 100 0.34 8.06 -26.91
C PRO A 100 -1.04 8.66 -26.64
N ASP A 101 -2.06 7.82 -26.37
CA ASP A 101 -3.42 8.25 -26.03
C ASP A 101 -3.61 8.58 -24.54
N GLY A 102 -2.54 8.51 -23.75
CA GLY A 102 -2.55 8.76 -22.30
C GLY A 102 -2.96 7.55 -21.45
N SER A 103 -3.26 6.40 -22.07
CA SER A 103 -3.51 5.15 -21.35
C SER A 103 -2.20 4.48 -20.89
N MET A 104 -2.32 3.47 -20.02
CA MET A 104 -1.19 2.65 -19.57
C MET A 104 -1.31 1.26 -20.22
N GLY A 105 -0.35 0.90 -21.08
CA GLY A 105 -0.30 -0.34 -21.83
C GLY A 105 0.82 -1.28 -21.39
N GLY A 106 1.13 -2.29 -22.22
CA GLY A 106 2.16 -3.30 -21.93
C GLY A 106 1.72 -4.36 -20.93
N PRO A 107 2.50 -5.43 -20.71
CA PRO A 107 2.18 -6.47 -19.73
C PRO A 107 2.27 -5.93 -18.30
N TRP A 108 1.45 -6.46 -17.40
CA TRP A 108 1.60 -6.20 -15.97
C TRP A 108 2.74 -7.05 -15.43
N ASP A 109 3.74 -6.42 -14.81
CA ASP A 109 4.77 -7.14 -14.07
C ASP A 109 4.24 -7.49 -12.68
N TYR A 110 3.83 -8.75 -12.52
CA TYR A 110 3.24 -9.27 -11.28
C TYR A 110 4.29 -9.63 -10.22
N THR A 111 5.58 -9.62 -10.52
CA THR A 111 6.63 -10.16 -9.63
C THR A 111 6.64 -9.49 -8.26
N ASN A 112 6.56 -8.16 -8.22
CA ASN A 112 6.52 -7.41 -6.97
C ASN A 112 5.25 -7.71 -6.15
N ALA A 113 4.10 -7.83 -6.81
CA ALA A 113 2.84 -8.18 -6.16
C ALA A 113 2.85 -9.63 -5.63
N ALA A 114 3.39 -10.58 -6.40
CA ALA A 114 3.54 -11.97 -5.96
C ALA A 114 4.45 -12.08 -4.73
N SER A 115 5.59 -11.41 -4.73
CA SER A 115 6.49 -11.38 -3.57
C SER A 115 5.81 -10.79 -2.33
N PHE A 116 5.05 -9.70 -2.50
CA PHE A 116 4.27 -9.10 -1.41
C PHE A 116 3.20 -10.06 -0.86
N ILE A 117 2.49 -10.78 -1.72
CA ILE A 117 1.50 -11.79 -1.31
C ILE A 117 2.21 -12.92 -0.55
N HIS A 118 3.33 -13.43 -1.06
CA HIS A 118 4.12 -14.46 -0.37
C HIS A 118 4.59 -13.99 1.02
N TYR A 119 5.06 -12.75 1.13
CA TYR A 119 5.45 -12.17 2.42
C TYR A 119 4.27 -12.05 3.39
N THR A 120 3.07 -11.78 2.87
CA THR A 120 1.85 -11.56 3.65
C THR A 120 1.24 -12.85 4.21
N VAL A 121 1.43 -14.00 3.55
CA VAL A 121 0.85 -15.29 3.99
C VAL A 121 1.25 -15.67 5.42
N SER A 122 2.42 -15.23 5.89
CA SER A 122 2.93 -15.55 7.24
C SER A 122 2.58 -14.51 8.32
N LYS A 123 1.73 -13.52 8.00
CA LYS A 123 1.43 -12.39 8.90
C LYS A 123 0.14 -12.55 9.67
#